data_AF-A0AA41SJG6-F1
#
_entry.id   AF-A0AA41SJG6-F1
#
_cell.length_a   1.000
_cell.length_b   1.000
_cell.length_c   1.000
_cell.angle_alpha   90.00
_cell.angle_beta   90.00
_cell.angle_gamma   90.00
#
_symmetry.space_group_name_H-M   'P 1'
#
loop_
_entity.id
_entity.type
_entity.pdbx_description
1 polymer ?
#
loop_
_entity_poly.entity_id
_entity_poly.type
_entity_poly.pdbx_seq_one_letter_code
_entity_poly.pdbx_strand_id
1 'polypeptide(L)'
;MGDDDTFFVAENLVRVLAKYDHNQYYYIGSLSESHLQNIYFSYGMAYGGGGFAISYPLAVALAKIQDRCIHRYPGLYGSDDRMQACMSELGVPLTKELGFHQYDVYGNLFGLLAAHPVTPLVTLHHLDVVEPIFPNVTRVQALQRLLVPMKLDSAGLMQQSICYDKKNRWTVSVSWGYAVQIFRGVFSPREMEMPSRTFLNWYKRADYTAYAFNTRPVARNPCQKPFVFFMVNARFDSTLNLTVTEYVKHRTPHPTCKWKMASPDDIETILVYKRPDPHLWDKSPRRNCCRILPSNKKGRMVVDVGVCDEGEISEV
;
A
#
# COMPACT_ATOMS: atom_id res chain seq x y z
N MET A 1 19.31 -2.27 1.03
CA MET A 1 19.74 -0.85 1.03
C MET A 1 18.49 0.00 1.07
N GLY A 2 18.56 1.15 1.71
CA GLY A 2 17.46 2.10 1.87
C GLY A 2 17.95 3.34 2.60
N ASP A 3 17.16 4.40 2.58
CA ASP A 3 17.49 5.67 3.21
C ASP A 3 17.10 5.67 4.70
N ASP A 4 17.60 6.65 5.47
CA ASP A 4 17.38 6.74 6.91
C ASP A 4 15.95 7.13 7.32
N ASP A 5 15.13 7.53 6.35
CA ASP A 5 13.71 7.82 6.47
C ASP A 5 12.82 6.73 5.84
N THR A 6 13.40 5.60 5.44
CA THR A 6 12.68 4.46 4.86
C THR A 6 12.26 3.47 5.95
N PHE A 7 10.97 3.17 6.02
CA PHE A 7 10.45 2.12 6.91
C PHE A 7 10.36 0.79 6.17
N PHE A 8 10.94 -0.28 6.75
CA PHE A 8 10.90 -1.64 6.21
C PHE A 8 9.98 -2.56 7.01
N VAL A 9 9.13 -3.31 6.31
CA VAL A 9 8.43 -4.49 6.85
C VAL A 9 9.32 -5.71 6.63
N ALA A 10 10.21 -6.00 7.59
CA ALA A 10 11.28 -6.97 7.44
C ALA A 10 10.80 -8.38 7.05
N GLU A 11 9.69 -8.85 7.63
CA GLU A 11 9.12 -10.16 7.31
C GLU A 11 8.62 -10.23 5.86
N ASN A 12 8.06 -9.14 5.34
CA ASN A 12 7.65 -9.05 3.94
C ASN A 12 8.85 -8.95 3.00
N LEU A 13 9.91 -8.24 3.40
CA LEU A 13 11.17 -8.21 2.66
C LEU A 13 11.74 -9.63 2.50
N VAL A 14 11.84 -10.39 3.60
CA VAL A 14 12.31 -11.79 3.56
C VAL A 14 11.44 -12.63 2.63
N ARG A 15 10.11 -12.49 2.73
CA ARG A 15 9.17 -13.24 1.88
C ARG A 15 9.35 -12.92 0.40
N VAL A 16 9.56 -11.65 0.05
CA VAL A 16 9.81 -11.24 -1.34
C VAL A 16 11.14 -11.77 -1.84
N LEU A 17 12.21 -11.66 -1.05
CA LEU A 17 13.54 -12.11 -1.46
C LEU A 17 13.65 -13.64 -1.55
N ALA A 18 12.87 -14.39 -0.77
CA ALA A 18 12.85 -15.85 -0.79
C ALA A 18 12.37 -16.44 -2.14
N LYS A 19 11.76 -15.63 -3.02
CA LYS A 19 11.35 -16.04 -4.37
C LYS A 19 12.53 -16.27 -5.32
N TYR A 20 13.71 -15.77 -4.98
CA TYR A 20 14.85 -15.68 -5.88
C TYR A 20 15.99 -16.60 -5.45
N ASP A 21 16.66 -17.25 -6.42
CA ASP A 21 17.90 -18.00 -6.14
C ASP A 21 19.03 -17.01 -5.84
N HIS A 22 19.36 -16.86 -4.55
CA HIS A 22 20.38 -15.93 -4.09
C HIS A 22 21.81 -16.19 -4.64
N ASN A 23 22.03 -17.30 -5.36
CA ASN A 23 23.27 -17.60 -6.06
C ASN A 23 23.36 -17.00 -7.47
N GLN A 24 22.26 -16.45 -8.01
CA GLN A 24 22.25 -15.73 -9.29
C GLN A 24 22.38 -14.23 -9.09
N TYR A 25 22.52 -13.49 -10.19
CA TYR A 25 22.56 -12.03 -10.18
C TYR A 25 21.16 -11.43 -10.14
N TYR A 26 20.83 -10.79 -9.02
CA TYR A 26 19.57 -10.08 -8.84
C TYR A 26 19.80 -8.67 -8.33
N TYR A 27 19.18 -7.71 -9.01
CA TYR A 27 18.98 -6.32 -8.58
C TYR A 27 17.47 -6.11 -8.42
N ILE A 28 16.98 -6.07 -7.18
CA ILE A 28 15.55 -6.14 -6.85
C ILE A 28 15.11 -4.85 -6.16
N GLY A 29 14.05 -4.21 -6.64
CA GLY A 29 13.48 -3.00 -6.05
C GLY A 29 12.31 -2.50 -6.88
N SER A 30 12.01 -1.20 -6.81
CA SER A 30 10.94 -0.61 -7.62
C SER A 30 11.28 0.79 -8.13
N LEU A 31 10.39 1.28 -8.98
CA LEU A 31 10.42 2.60 -9.57
C LEU A 31 9.80 3.63 -8.63
N SER A 32 9.96 4.91 -8.98
CA SER A 32 9.21 5.98 -8.35
C SER A 32 7.75 5.99 -8.79
N GLU A 33 6.86 6.35 -7.87
CA GLU A 33 5.46 6.68 -8.15
C GLU A 33 5.32 7.89 -9.09
N SER A 34 6.37 8.70 -9.28
CA SER A 34 6.42 9.78 -10.25
C SER A 34 6.93 9.31 -11.62
N HIS A 35 6.08 9.44 -12.64
CA HIS A 35 6.41 9.16 -14.03
C HIS A 35 7.59 10.01 -14.53
N LEU A 36 7.63 11.28 -14.13
CA LEU A 36 8.69 12.20 -14.52
C LEU A 36 10.03 11.84 -13.88
N GLN A 37 10.05 11.43 -12.61
CA GLN A 37 11.27 10.91 -11.98
C GLN A 37 11.82 9.74 -12.80
N ASN A 38 10.96 8.78 -13.17
CA ASN A 38 11.39 7.61 -13.93
C ASN A 38 11.91 7.94 -15.34
N ILE A 39 11.43 9.04 -15.96
CA ILE A 39 11.96 9.53 -17.24
C ILE A 39 13.33 10.20 -17.06
N TYR A 40 13.47 11.05 -16.04
CA TYR A 40 14.71 11.81 -15.83
C TYR A 40 15.87 10.93 -15.35
N PHE A 41 15.57 9.91 -14.56
CA PHE A 41 16.53 8.94 -14.06
C PHE A 41 16.53 7.70 -14.92
N SER A 42 15.71 6.68 -14.60
CA SER A 42 15.57 5.49 -15.44
C SER A 42 14.40 4.61 -14.99
N TYR A 43 13.68 4.03 -15.96
CA TYR A 43 12.76 2.92 -15.72
C TYR A 43 13.47 1.58 -15.40
N GLY A 44 14.80 1.56 -15.47
CA GLY A 44 15.64 0.43 -15.07
C GLY A 44 16.33 0.63 -13.72
N MET A 45 16.04 1.71 -12.99
CA MET A 45 16.63 2.03 -11.69
C MET A 45 15.69 1.62 -10.56
N ALA A 46 16.20 0.88 -9.58
CA ALA A 46 15.56 0.83 -8.26
C ALA A 46 15.88 2.13 -7.53
N TYR A 47 14.85 2.84 -7.08
CA TYR A 47 15.03 4.04 -6.28
C TYR A 47 15.50 3.69 -4.87
N GLY A 48 16.55 4.37 -4.40
CA GLY A 48 17.25 4.11 -3.15
C GLY A 48 16.36 4.28 -1.93
N GLY A 49 15.62 5.39 -1.87
CA GLY A 49 14.64 5.65 -0.81
C GLY A 49 13.53 4.62 -0.76
N GLY A 50 13.04 4.14 -1.91
CA GLY A 50 12.09 3.03 -1.98
C GLY A 50 12.69 1.72 -1.46
N GLY A 51 14.01 1.66 -1.32
CA GLY A 51 14.75 0.49 -0.91
C GLY A 51 14.98 -0.49 -2.07
N PHE A 52 16.11 -1.17 -2.01
CA PHE A 52 16.43 -2.23 -2.95
C PHE A 52 17.38 -3.27 -2.35
N ALA A 53 17.43 -4.44 -2.98
CA ALA A 53 18.28 -5.55 -2.62
C ALA A 53 19.16 -5.95 -3.82
N ILE A 54 20.36 -6.42 -3.52
CA ILE A 54 21.23 -7.07 -4.49
C ILE A 54 21.65 -8.43 -3.93
N SER A 55 21.66 -9.45 -4.78
CA SER A 55 22.18 -10.78 -4.42
C SER A 55 23.67 -10.71 -4.09
N TYR A 56 24.17 -11.60 -3.23
CA TYR A 56 25.57 -11.62 -2.83
C TYR A 56 26.56 -11.73 -4.02
N PRO A 57 26.37 -12.65 -5.00
CA PRO A 57 27.29 -12.76 -6.13
C PRO A 57 27.34 -11.48 -6.98
N LEU A 58 26.20 -10.78 -7.12
CA LEU A 58 26.15 -9.49 -7.80
C LEU A 58 26.91 -8.40 -7.03
N ALA A 59 26.79 -8.37 -5.70
CA ALA A 59 27.53 -7.43 -4.86
C ALA A 59 29.06 -7.65 -5.00
N VAL A 60 29.51 -8.90 -5.06
CA VAL A 60 30.92 -9.24 -5.29
C VAL A 60 31.39 -8.79 -6.68
N ALA A 61 30.57 -8.94 -7.71
CA ALA A 61 30.88 -8.47 -9.06
C ALA A 61 30.95 -6.94 -9.12
N LEU A 62 29.97 -6.26 -8.51
CA LEU A 62 29.91 -4.80 -8.43
C LEU A 62 31.15 -4.23 -7.73
N ALA A 63 31.55 -4.78 -6.58
CA ALA A 63 32.70 -4.29 -5.81
C ALA A 63 34.01 -4.27 -6.62
N LYS A 64 34.16 -5.13 -7.63
CA LYS A 64 35.34 -5.17 -8.52
C LYS A 64 35.37 -4.06 -9.57
N ILE A 65 34.21 -3.44 -9.85
CA ILE A 65 34.08 -2.45 -10.93
C ILE A 65 33.60 -1.08 -10.45
N GLN A 66 33.02 -0.99 -9.24
CA GLN A 66 32.24 0.15 -8.78
C GLN A 66 32.98 1.48 -8.92
N ASP A 67 34.21 1.59 -8.43
CA ASP A 67 34.99 2.85 -8.52
C ASP A 67 35.16 3.32 -9.97
N ARG A 68 35.58 2.40 -10.86
CA ARG A 68 35.78 2.70 -12.28
C ARG A 68 34.46 2.99 -13.00
N CYS A 69 33.39 2.30 -12.63
CA CYS A 69 32.06 2.56 -13.16
C CYS A 69 31.59 3.97 -12.78
N ILE A 70 31.67 4.35 -11.51
CA ILE A 70 31.27 5.70 -11.04
C ILE A 70 32.07 6.79 -11.77
N HIS A 71 33.37 6.58 -12.01
CA HIS A 71 34.19 7.51 -12.79
C HIS A 71 33.76 7.65 -14.26
N ARG A 72 33.15 6.64 -14.87
CA ARG A 72 32.62 6.70 -16.24
C ARG A 72 31.31 7.48 -16.34
N TYR A 73 30.56 7.58 -15.23
CA TYR A 73 29.27 8.27 -15.18
C TYR A 73 29.26 9.48 -14.24
N PRO A 74 30.17 10.46 -14.41
CA PRO A 74 30.28 11.59 -13.49
C PRO A 74 29.07 12.52 -13.53
N GLY A 75 28.32 12.52 -14.64
CA GLY A 75 27.13 13.37 -14.84
C GLY A 75 25.83 12.82 -14.24
N LEU A 76 25.80 11.56 -13.79
CA LEU A 76 24.62 10.97 -13.16
C LEU A 76 24.44 11.47 -11.72
N TYR A 77 23.18 11.68 -11.35
CA TYR A 77 22.81 12.30 -10.08
C TYR A 77 22.43 11.27 -9.02
N GLY A 78 23.02 11.39 -7.84
CA GLY A 78 22.73 10.50 -6.70
C GLY A 78 23.40 9.13 -6.81
N SER A 79 23.27 8.34 -5.74
CA SER A 79 23.79 6.97 -5.68
C SER A 79 23.05 6.05 -6.64
N ASP A 80 21.74 6.19 -6.74
CA ASP A 80 20.87 5.17 -7.34
C ASP A 80 21.02 5.12 -8.86
N ASP A 81 21.13 6.30 -9.48
CA ASP A 81 21.36 6.47 -10.92
C ASP A 81 22.71 5.85 -11.33
N ARG A 82 23.76 6.11 -10.53
CA ARG A 82 25.08 5.51 -10.72
C ARG A 82 25.06 4.00 -10.48
N MET A 83 24.33 3.55 -9.47
CA MET A 83 24.15 2.12 -9.21
C MET A 83 23.47 1.43 -10.40
N GLN A 84 22.42 2.02 -10.96
CA GLN A 84 21.75 1.51 -12.16
C GLN A 84 22.69 1.44 -13.37
N ALA A 85 23.54 2.46 -13.56
CA ALA A 85 24.54 2.44 -14.62
C ALA A 85 25.54 1.29 -14.44
N CYS A 86 26.03 1.05 -13.22
CA CYS A 86 26.92 -0.08 -12.94
C CYS A 86 26.24 -1.44 -13.10
N MET A 87 24.95 -1.56 -12.74
CA MET A 87 24.18 -2.78 -13.02
C MET A 87 24.05 -3.01 -14.52
N SER A 88 23.90 -1.95 -15.31
CA SER A 88 23.85 -2.03 -16.79
C SER A 88 25.17 -2.50 -17.39
N GLU A 89 26.33 -2.08 -16.85
CA GLU A 89 27.63 -2.61 -17.28
C GLU A 89 27.82 -4.08 -16.94
N LEU A 90 27.24 -4.55 -15.83
CA LEU A 90 27.21 -5.96 -15.46
C LEU A 90 26.15 -6.76 -16.24
N GLY A 91 25.32 -6.09 -17.05
CA GLY A 91 24.24 -6.73 -17.81
C GLY A 91 23.08 -7.23 -16.94
N VAL A 92 22.89 -6.68 -15.74
CA VAL A 92 21.85 -7.11 -14.79
C VAL A 92 20.70 -6.11 -14.75
N PRO A 93 19.50 -6.48 -15.23
CA PRO A 93 18.35 -5.58 -15.23
C PRO A 93 17.70 -5.49 -13.85
N LEU A 94 16.91 -4.43 -13.65
CA LEU A 94 16.03 -4.32 -12.50
C LEU A 94 14.95 -5.42 -12.52
N THR A 95 14.86 -6.15 -11.42
CA THR A 95 13.76 -7.04 -11.08
C THR A 95 12.75 -6.24 -10.24
N LYS A 96 11.62 -5.88 -10.84
CA LYS A 96 10.64 -4.99 -10.22
C LYS A 96 9.73 -5.71 -9.23
N GLU A 97 9.67 -5.21 -8.00
CA GLU A 97 8.80 -5.67 -6.91
C GLU A 97 7.89 -4.54 -6.45
N LEU A 98 6.57 -4.68 -6.63
CA LEU A 98 5.61 -3.61 -6.44
C LEU A 98 5.44 -3.12 -4.99
N GLY A 99 5.95 -3.88 -4.02
CA GLY A 99 5.87 -3.54 -2.59
C GLY A 99 6.95 -2.59 -2.09
N PHE A 100 7.94 -2.26 -2.92
CA PHE A 100 8.90 -1.21 -2.62
C PHE A 100 8.34 0.14 -3.07
N HIS A 101 8.24 1.10 -2.17
CA HIS A 101 7.60 2.40 -2.42
C HIS A 101 8.53 3.56 -2.10
N GLN A 102 8.87 4.33 -3.15
CA GLN A 102 9.62 5.58 -3.05
C GLN A 102 8.72 6.73 -2.57
N TYR A 103 7.45 6.74 -2.99
CA TYR A 103 6.51 7.86 -2.83
C TYR A 103 7.14 9.24 -3.02
N ASP A 104 7.75 9.47 -4.19
CA ASP A 104 8.03 10.83 -4.67
C ASP A 104 6.69 11.52 -5.00
N VAL A 105 5.97 11.90 -3.95
CA VAL A 105 4.71 12.63 -3.92
C VAL A 105 4.69 13.47 -2.65
N TYR A 106 3.84 14.48 -2.60
CA TYR A 106 3.63 15.29 -1.39
C TYR A 106 2.24 15.05 -0.79
N GLY A 107 2.07 15.44 0.46
CA GLY A 107 0.77 15.42 1.13
C GLY A 107 0.42 14.02 1.65
N ASN A 108 -0.83 13.60 1.44
CA ASN A 108 -1.41 12.48 2.15
C ASN A 108 -1.40 11.18 1.33
N LEU A 109 -0.68 10.15 1.83
CA LEU A 109 -0.57 8.84 1.19
C LEU A 109 -1.82 7.95 1.29
N PHE A 110 -2.88 8.40 1.97
CA PHE A 110 -4.07 7.59 2.26
C PHE A 110 -4.62 6.83 1.05
N GLY A 111 -4.74 7.49 -0.10
CA GLY A 111 -5.23 6.85 -1.32
C GLY A 111 -4.36 5.72 -1.84
N LEU A 112 -3.03 5.85 -1.75
CA LEU A 112 -2.07 4.82 -2.16
C LEU A 112 -2.08 3.63 -1.20
N LEU A 113 -2.13 3.91 0.10
CA LEU A 113 -2.12 2.87 1.13
C LEU A 113 -3.46 2.14 1.24
N ALA A 114 -4.59 2.84 1.10
CA ALA A 114 -5.92 2.23 1.18
C ALA A 114 -6.28 1.37 -0.05
N ALA A 115 -5.60 1.60 -1.18
CA ALA A 115 -5.72 0.84 -2.42
C ALA A 115 -4.37 0.21 -2.80
N HIS A 116 -3.62 -0.27 -1.80
CA HIS A 116 -2.32 -0.88 -2.01
C HIS A 116 -2.40 -2.04 -3.02
N PRO A 117 -1.42 -2.18 -3.94
CA PRO A 117 -1.41 -3.28 -4.91
C PRO A 117 -1.42 -4.66 -4.24
N VAL A 118 -1.81 -5.69 -5.01
CA VAL A 118 -1.88 -7.09 -4.55
C VAL A 118 -0.47 -7.68 -4.49
N THR A 119 0.30 -7.24 -3.50
CA THR A 119 1.70 -7.59 -3.24
C THR A 119 1.98 -7.36 -1.75
N PRO A 120 2.96 -8.03 -1.12
CA PRO A 120 3.38 -7.67 0.23
C PRO A 120 3.85 -6.20 0.27
N LEU A 121 3.42 -5.42 1.28
CA LEU A 121 4.02 -4.12 1.55
C LEU A 121 5.45 -4.35 2.07
N VAL A 122 6.46 -3.83 1.39
CA VAL A 122 7.87 -4.03 1.78
C VAL A 122 8.43 -2.76 2.41
N THR A 123 8.27 -1.61 1.76
CA THR A 123 8.82 -0.34 2.26
C THR A 123 7.83 0.81 2.18
N LEU A 124 8.07 1.83 3.01
CA LEU A 124 7.45 3.14 2.95
C LEU A 124 8.54 4.21 3.06
N HIS A 125 8.77 4.95 1.98
CA HIS A 125 9.52 6.21 1.91
C HIS A 125 8.57 7.23 1.27
N HIS A 126 8.63 8.55 1.42
CA HIS A 126 9.63 9.43 2.02
C HIS A 126 9.03 10.04 3.31
N LEU A 127 9.27 9.40 4.47
CA LEU A 127 8.42 9.58 5.66
C LEU A 127 8.55 10.95 6.33
N ASP A 128 9.67 11.64 6.19
CA ASP A 128 9.90 13.02 6.64
C ASP A 128 9.23 14.07 5.73
N VAL A 129 8.94 13.74 4.47
CA VAL A 129 8.27 14.60 3.49
C VAL A 129 6.75 14.46 3.55
N VAL A 130 6.22 13.24 3.52
CA VAL A 130 4.77 12.98 3.45
C VAL A 130 4.07 13.20 4.79
N GLU A 131 2.75 13.43 4.77
CA GLU A 131 1.95 13.51 5.99
C GLU A 131 1.98 12.19 6.78
N PRO A 132 1.81 12.21 8.12
CA PRO A 132 1.64 10.99 8.91
C PRO A 132 0.53 10.09 8.35
N ILE A 133 0.79 8.79 8.22
CA ILE A 133 -0.16 7.84 7.61
C ILE A 133 -1.46 7.70 8.41
N PHE A 134 -1.43 7.98 9.72
CA PHE A 134 -2.61 8.07 10.58
C PHE A 134 -2.89 9.53 10.96
N PRO A 135 -4.16 9.94 11.10
CA PRO A 135 -4.49 11.32 11.46
C PRO A 135 -4.16 11.63 12.92
N ASN A 136 -3.91 12.92 13.20
CA ASN A 136 -3.73 13.49 14.54
C ASN A 136 -2.59 12.83 15.36
N VAL A 137 -1.55 12.35 14.68
CA VAL A 137 -0.34 11.80 15.31
C VAL A 137 0.91 12.22 14.54
N THR A 138 2.07 12.11 15.18
CA THR A 138 3.36 12.28 14.50
C THR A 138 3.67 11.09 13.60
N ARG A 139 4.64 11.25 12.69
CA ARG A 139 5.14 10.16 11.82
C ARG A 139 5.60 8.94 12.62
N VAL A 140 6.38 9.15 13.67
CA VAL A 140 6.86 8.07 14.55
C VAL A 140 5.69 7.37 15.25
N GLN A 141 4.74 8.12 15.80
CA GLN A 141 3.54 7.55 16.43
C GLN A 141 2.68 6.78 15.42
N ALA A 142 2.60 7.25 14.17
CA ALA A 142 1.90 6.57 13.10
C ALA A 142 2.55 5.21 12.76
N LEU A 143 3.89 5.15 12.68
CA LEU A 143 4.62 3.90 12.52
C LEU A 143 4.43 2.97 13.74
N GLN A 144 4.50 3.49 14.96
CA GLN A 144 4.24 2.70 16.17
C GLN A 144 2.84 2.05 16.16
N ARG A 145 1.82 2.75 15.65
CA ARG A 145 0.49 2.18 15.44
C ARG A 145 0.50 1.09 14.37
N LEU A 146 1.22 1.28 13.27
CA LEU A 146 1.33 0.30 12.19
C LEU A 146 2.03 -0.99 12.63
N LEU A 147 2.98 -0.91 13.57
CA LEU A 147 3.67 -2.08 14.13
C LEU A 147 2.72 -3.07 14.81
N VAL A 148 1.56 -2.62 15.31
CA VAL A 148 0.62 -3.49 16.03
C VAL A 148 0.01 -4.55 15.11
N PRO A 149 -0.71 -4.22 14.01
CA PRO A 149 -1.22 -5.22 13.07
C PRO A 149 -0.10 -5.93 12.32
N MET A 150 1.03 -5.23 12.04
CA MET A 150 2.19 -5.84 11.36
C MET A 150 2.73 -7.06 12.12
N LYS A 151 2.80 -7.00 13.45
CA LYS A 151 3.23 -8.14 14.30
C LYS A 151 2.23 -9.29 14.33
N LEU A 152 0.95 -9.03 14.03
CA LEU A 152 -0.08 -10.04 14.02
C LEU A 152 -0.13 -10.79 12.68
N ASP A 153 0.00 -10.05 11.58
CA ASP A 153 0.01 -10.61 10.23
C ASP A 153 0.59 -9.61 9.21
N SER A 154 1.92 -9.59 9.08
CA SER A 154 2.61 -8.72 8.12
C SER A 154 2.23 -9.03 6.66
N ALA A 155 1.86 -10.27 6.33
CA ALA A 155 1.48 -10.66 4.98
C ALA A 155 0.18 -9.99 4.53
N GLY A 156 -0.77 -9.77 5.45
CA GLY A 156 -2.04 -9.09 5.18
C GLY A 156 -2.00 -7.57 5.29
N LEU A 157 -0.87 -6.97 5.68
CA LEU A 157 -0.76 -5.53 5.96
C LEU A 157 -1.07 -4.69 4.70
N MET A 158 -1.91 -3.66 4.86
CA MET A 158 -2.40 -2.76 3.80
C MET A 158 -3.21 -3.46 2.68
N GLN A 159 -3.46 -4.76 2.76
CA GLN A 159 -4.16 -5.45 1.68
C GLN A 159 -5.62 -5.01 1.60
N GLN A 160 -6.02 -4.63 0.38
CA GLN A 160 -7.37 -4.20 0.08
C GLN A 160 -8.32 -5.39 -0.10
N SER A 161 -9.49 -5.33 0.50
CA SER A 161 -10.62 -6.25 0.27
C SER A 161 -11.89 -5.43 0.04
N ILE A 162 -12.71 -5.83 -0.92
CA ILE A 162 -13.88 -5.05 -1.38
C ILE A 162 -15.14 -5.91 -1.27
N CYS A 163 -16.15 -5.37 -0.59
CA CYS A 163 -17.45 -6.02 -0.41
C CYS A 163 -18.58 -5.00 -0.36
N TYR A 164 -19.81 -5.49 -0.43
CA TYR A 164 -20.99 -4.67 -0.64
C TYR A 164 -22.04 -4.91 0.43
N ASP A 165 -22.57 -3.82 0.99
CA ASP A 165 -23.80 -3.88 1.75
C ASP A 165 -24.97 -3.80 0.76
N LYS A 166 -25.50 -4.95 0.37
CA LYS A 166 -26.58 -5.05 -0.61
C LYS A 166 -27.85 -4.33 -0.15
N LYS A 167 -28.13 -4.36 1.15
CA LYS A 167 -29.34 -3.73 1.73
C LYS A 167 -29.27 -2.21 1.64
N ASN A 168 -28.14 -1.63 2.01
CA ASN A 168 -27.97 -0.18 2.05
C ASN A 168 -27.37 0.40 0.76
N ARG A 169 -26.95 -0.47 -0.18
CA ARG A 169 -26.25 -0.13 -1.43
C ARG A 169 -24.97 0.65 -1.16
N TRP A 170 -24.12 0.11 -0.30
CA TRP A 170 -22.81 0.69 0.02
C TRP A 170 -21.68 -0.19 -0.50
N THR A 171 -20.56 0.45 -0.86
CA THR A 171 -19.28 -0.23 -1.11
C THR A 171 -18.42 -0.09 0.14
N VAL A 172 -17.91 -1.20 0.64
CA VAL A 172 -16.99 -1.26 1.77
C VAL A 172 -15.63 -1.71 1.24
N SER A 173 -14.60 -0.90 1.47
CA SER A 173 -13.21 -1.22 1.14
C SER A 173 -12.40 -1.28 2.42
N VAL A 174 -11.84 -2.44 2.71
CA VAL A 174 -11.01 -2.69 3.88
C VAL A 174 -9.56 -2.74 3.44
N SER A 175 -8.72 -1.85 3.97
CA SER A 175 -7.26 -1.92 3.92
C SER A 175 -6.78 -2.43 5.27
N TRP A 176 -6.53 -3.73 5.37
CA TRP A 176 -6.34 -4.39 6.67
C TRP A 176 -5.12 -3.84 7.42
N GLY A 177 -5.31 -3.53 8.71
CA GLY A 177 -4.28 -2.92 9.56
C GLY A 177 -4.14 -1.40 9.39
N TYR A 178 -4.97 -0.77 8.56
CA TYR A 178 -4.87 0.66 8.27
C TYR A 178 -6.20 1.41 8.33
N ALA A 179 -7.08 1.19 7.35
CA ALA A 179 -8.31 1.96 7.21
C ALA A 179 -9.42 1.17 6.53
N VAL A 180 -10.66 1.55 6.84
CA VAL A 180 -11.87 1.10 6.14
C VAL A 180 -12.57 2.31 5.54
N GLN A 181 -13.03 2.19 4.30
CA GLN A 181 -13.81 3.19 3.61
C GLN A 181 -15.21 2.65 3.31
N ILE A 182 -16.24 3.41 3.66
CA ILE A 182 -17.62 3.14 3.25
C ILE A 182 -18.08 4.23 2.29
N PHE A 183 -18.44 3.82 1.07
CA PHE A 183 -18.97 4.71 0.04
C PHE A 183 -20.48 4.50 -0.08
N ARG A 184 -21.20 5.61 -0.27
CA ARG A 184 -22.57 5.54 -0.79
C ARG A 184 -22.53 5.14 -2.26
N GLY A 185 -23.27 4.10 -2.63
CA GLY A 185 -23.32 3.57 -3.98
C GLY A 185 -22.43 2.35 -4.16
N VAL A 186 -22.58 1.75 -5.34
CA VAL A 186 -21.85 0.55 -5.76
C VAL A 186 -20.74 0.97 -6.71
N PHE A 187 -19.50 0.78 -6.30
CA PHE A 187 -18.31 1.01 -7.13
C PHE A 187 -17.74 -0.34 -7.54
N SER A 188 -17.32 -0.46 -8.80
CA SER A 188 -16.68 -1.68 -9.28
C SER A 188 -15.32 -1.91 -8.59
N PRO A 189 -14.84 -3.17 -8.48
CA PRO A 189 -13.50 -3.42 -7.96
C PRO A 189 -12.41 -2.69 -8.75
N ARG A 190 -12.59 -2.55 -10.07
CA ARG A 190 -11.71 -1.78 -10.97
C ARG A 190 -11.63 -0.29 -10.58
N GLU A 191 -12.72 0.30 -10.11
CA GLU A 191 -12.70 1.67 -9.60
C GLU A 191 -12.09 1.77 -8.21
N MET A 192 -12.27 0.74 -7.38
CA MET A 192 -11.81 0.73 -6.00
C MET A 192 -10.30 0.47 -5.85
N GLU A 193 -9.70 -0.27 -6.79
CA GLU A 193 -8.26 -0.51 -6.83
C GLU A 193 -7.46 0.68 -7.38
N MET A 194 -8.13 1.63 -8.02
CA MET A 194 -7.49 2.90 -8.38
C MET A 194 -7.38 3.78 -7.13
N PRO A 195 -6.16 4.16 -6.71
CA PRO A 195 -5.97 5.01 -5.54
C PRO A 195 -6.65 6.37 -5.72
N SER A 196 -7.39 6.83 -4.71
CA SER A 196 -7.90 8.21 -4.72
C SER A 196 -6.76 9.22 -4.62
N ARG A 197 -6.87 10.32 -5.37
CA ARG A 197 -5.90 11.43 -5.31
C ARG A 197 -6.00 12.19 -3.99
N THR A 198 -5.30 11.71 -2.97
CA THR A 198 -5.09 12.39 -1.67
C THR A 198 -3.69 13.00 -1.55
N PHE A 199 -2.84 12.76 -2.54
CA PHE A 199 -1.45 13.19 -2.64
C PHE A 199 -1.28 14.15 -3.81
N LEU A 200 -0.15 14.84 -3.85
CA LEU A 200 0.24 15.81 -4.87
C LEU A 200 1.47 15.28 -5.63
N ASN A 201 1.63 15.67 -6.89
CA ASN A 201 2.82 15.34 -7.68
C ASN A 201 4.11 15.87 -7.04
N TRP A 202 5.21 15.13 -7.19
CA TRP A 202 6.57 15.60 -6.88
C TRP A 202 6.89 16.90 -7.64
N TYR A 203 6.58 16.92 -8.93
CA TYR A 203 6.67 18.11 -9.75
C TYR A 203 5.38 18.92 -9.62
N LYS A 204 5.43 20.01 -8.85
CA LYS A 204 4.26 20.84 -8.48
C LYS A 204 3.41 21.34 -9.66
N ARG A 205 4.00 21.49 -10.86
CA ARG A 205 3.31 21.95 -12.07
C ARG A 205 2.74 20.81 -12.92
N ALA A 206 3.07 19.56 -12.59
CA ALA A 206 2.62 18.40 -13.34
C ALA A 206 1.20 18.00 -12.92
N ASP A 207 0.43 17.47 -13.88
CA ASP A 207 -0.93 16.99 -13.65
C ASP A 207 -0.95 15.49 -13.31
N TYR A 208 -2.15 14.91 -13.24
CA TYR A 208 -2.32 13.50 -12.86
C TYR A 208 -1.72 12.50 -13.87
N THR A 209 -1.32 12.92 -15.06
CA THR A 209 -0.65 12.06 -16.05
C THR A 209 0.84 11.83 -15.70
N ALA A 210 1.37 12.61 -14.75
CA ALA A 210 2.73 12.47 -14.26
C ALA A 210 2.91 11.42 -13.15
N TYR A 211 1.87 10.66 -12.81
CA TYR A 211 2.00 9.47 -11.98
C TYR A 211 2.33 8.24 -12.83
N ALA A 212 3.15 7.33 -12.31
CA ALA A 212 3.49 6.08 -13.01
C ALA A 212 2.36 5.02 -12.95
N PHE A 213 1.15 5.42 -12.56
CA PHE A 213 -0.01 4.55 -12.32
C PHE A 213 -1.32 5.34 -12.48
N ASN A 214 -2.42 4.62 -12.65
CA ASN A 214 -3.75 5.22 -12.77
C ASN A 214 -4.25 5.68 -11.40
N THR A 215 -4.85 6.88 -11.34
CA THR A 215 -5.49 7.39 -10.14
C THR A 215 -7.00 7.53 -10.35
N ARG A 216 -7.76 7.31 -9.28
CA ARG A 216 -9.21 7.51 -9.33
C ARG A 216 -9.51 9.01 -9.46
N PRO A 217 -10.42 9.41 -10.38
CA PRO A 217 -10.86 10.79 -10.48
C PRO A 217 -11.40 11.31 -9.15
N VAL A 218 -11.16 12.60 -8.86
CA VAL A 218 -11.77 13.25 -7.70
C VAL A 218 -13.29 13.24 -7.91
N ALA A 219 -14.01 12.69 -6.93
CA ALA A 219 -15.45 12.57 -7.01
C ALA A 219 -16.10 13.96 -7.16
N ARG A 220 -16.88 14.14 -8.23
CA ARG A 220 -17.60 15.40 -8.50
C ARG A 220 -18.86 15.53 -7.64
N ASN A 221 -19.49 14.41 -7.30
CA ASN A 221 -20.69 14.42 -6.47
C ASN A 221 -20.32 14.37 -4.98
N PRO A 222 -20.76 15.34 -4.16
CA PRO A 222 -20.47 15.35 -2.72
C PRO A 222 -20.91 14.09 -1.98
N CYS A 223 -21.97 13.41 -2.44
CA CYS A 223 -22.45 12.16 -1.85
C CYS A 223 -21.47 10.98 -1.96
N GLN A 224 -20.54 11.03 -2.92
CA GLN A 224 -19.53 10.00 -3.15
C GLN A 224 -18.31 10.15 -2.25
N LYS A 225 -18.23 11.20 -1.42
CA LYS A 225 -17.19 11.30 -0.40
C LYS A 225 -17.31 10.10 0.57
N PRO A 226 -16.25 9.29 0.74
CA PRO A 226 -16.28 8.15 1.63
C PRO A 226 -16.29 8.56 3.09
N PHE A 227 -16.94 7.73 3.90
CA PHE A 227 -16.71 7.69 5.34
C PHE A 227 -15.46 6.86 5.60
N VAL A 228 -14.48 7.48 6.26
CA VAL A 228 -13.19 6.84 6.55
C VAL A 228 -13.14 6.45 8.01
N PHE A 229 -12.65 5.24 8.28
CA PHE A 229 -12.43 4.70 9.61
C PHE A 229 -10.97 4.27 9.71
N PHE A 230 -10.23 4.80 10.68
CA PHE A 230 -8.83 4.40 10.89
C PHE A 230 -8.73 3.36 11.98
N MET A 231 -7.78 2.44 11.82
CA MET A 231 -7.48 1.44 12.84
C MET A 231 -7.01 2.13 14.13
N VAL A 232 -7.61 1.76 15.25
CA VAL A 232 -7.22 2.22 16.59
C VAL A 232 -6.66 1.10 17.46
N ASN A 233 -7.03 -0.15 17.18
CA ASN A 233 -6.61 -1.31 17.97
C ASN A 233 -6.55 -2.57 17.10
N ALA A 234 -5.63 -3.47 17.43
CA ALA A 234 -5.50 -4.79 16.82
C ALA A 234 -5.07 -5.80 17.89
N ARG A 235 -5.73 -6.95 17.93
CA ARG A 235 -5.39 -8.03 18.86
C ARG A 235 -5.59 -9.39 18.20
N PHE A 236 -4.92 -10.40 18.74
CA PHE A 236 -5.20 -11.79 18.39
C PHE A 236 -6.18 -12.40 19.41
N ASP A 237 -7.27 -12.98 18.93
CA ASP A 237 -8.22 -13.75 19.73
C ASP A 237 -7.83 -15.23 19.64
N SER A 238 -7.24 -15.75 20.71
CA SER A 238 -6.76 -17.13 20.79
C SER A 238 -7.89 -18.16 20.75
N THR A 239 -9.07 -17.80 21.25
CA THR A 239 -10.27 -18.65 21.24
C THR A 239 -10.80 -18.88 19.84
N LEU A 240 -10.83 -17.84 19.02
CA LEU A 240 -11.32 -17.92 17.65
C LEU A 240 -10.21 -18.22 16.63
N ASN A 241 -8.95 -18.11 17.04
CA ASN A 241 -7.77 -18.17 16.17
C ASN A 241 -7.85 -17.12 15.04
N LEU A 242 -8.24 -15.89 15.39
CA LEU A 242 -8.43 -14.78 14.46
C LEU A 242 -7.76 -13.51 14.99
N THR A 243 -7.28 -12.66 14.09
CA THR A 243 -7.04 -11.26 14.41
C THR A 243 -8.37 -10.51 14.47
N VAL A 244 -8.47 -9.59 15.42
CA VAL A 244 -9.59 -8.66 15.58
C VAL A 244 -9.02 -7.26 15.54
N THR A 245 -9.36 -6.52 14.48
CA THR A 245 -8.95 -5.12 14.31
C THR A 245 -10.16 -4.20 14.46
N GLU A 246 -9.99 -3.10 15.17
CA GLU A 246 -11.03 -2.12 15.46
C GLU A 246 -10.70 -0.79 14.77
N TYR A 247 -11.67 -0.26 14.04
CA TYR A 247 -11.57 0.97 13.29
C TYR A 247 -12.63 1.95 13.76
N VAL A 248 -12.24 3.21 13.97
CA VAL A 248 -13.11 4.28 14.47
C VAL A 248 -13.27 5.34 13.39
N LYS A 249 -14.50 5.87 13.27
CA LYS A 249 -14.82 6.91 12.30
C LYS A 249 -13.88 8.11 12.47
N HIS A 250 -13.26 8.50 11.36
CA HIS A 250 -12.56 9.76 11.25
C HIS A 250 -13.57 10.89 11.06
N ARG A 251 -13.84 11.63 12.15
CA ARG A 251 -14.82 12.72 12.15
C ARG A 251 -14.33 13.89 11.31
N THR A 252 -14.75 13.91 10.05
CA THR A 252 -14.57 15.03 9.13
C THR A 252 -15.92 15.54 8.66
N PRO A 253 -16.06 16.85 8.39
CA PRO A 253 -17.28 17.40 7.83
C PRO A 253 -17.65 16.67 6.53
N HIS A 254 -18.82 16.04 6.52
CA HIS A 254 -19.37 15.45 5.31
C HIS A 254 -20.27 16.47 4.62
N PRO A 255 -20.14 16.66 3.30
CA PRO A 255 -20.99 17.58 2.59
C PRO A 255 -22.43 17.05 2.58
N THR A 256 -23.39 17.97 2.49
CA THR A 256 -24.81 17.62 2.38
C THR A 256 -25.03 16.73 1.16
N CYS A 257 -25.57 15.53 1.41
CA CYS A 257 -25.88 14.58 0.36
C CYS A 257 -27.38 14.58 0.05
N LYS A 258 -27.75 14.77 -1.22
CA LYS A 258 -29.15 14.79 -1.69
C LYS A 258 -29.68 13.43 -2.14
N TRP A 259 -28.86 12.37 -2.13
CA TRP A 259 -29.31 11.04 -2.50
C TRP A 259 -30.27 10.47 -1.46
N LYS A 260 -31.42 9.98 -1.92
CA LYS A 260 -32.43 9.31 -1.09
C LYS A 260 -31.98 7.88 -0.80
N MET A 261 -30.95 7.72 0.04
CA MET A 261 -30.41 6.43 0.43
C MET A 261 -29.91 6.42 1.87
N ALA A 262 -29.77 5.23 2.44
CA ALA A 262 -29.22 5.06 3.77
C ALA A 262 -27.84 5.70 3.89
N SER A 263 -27.62 6.41 5.00
CA SER A 263 -26.37 7.08 5.29
C SER A 263 -25.48 6.18 6.16
N PRO A 264 -24.21 5.94 5.79
CA PRO A 264 -23.23 5.30 6.69
C PRO A 264 -22.87 6.13 7.93
N ASP A 265 -23.42 7.34 8.07
CA ASP A 265 -23.09 8.26 9.15
C ASP A 265 -23.47 7.76 10.55
N ASP A 266 -24.36 6.77 10.67
CA ASP A 266 -24.66 6.15 11.96
C ASP A 266 -23.60 5.12 12.42
N ILE A 267 -22.71 4.68 11.52
CA ILE A 267 -21.65 3.72 11.84
C ILE A 267 -20.51 4.46 12.53
N GLU A 268 -20.25 4.20 13.81
CA GLU A 268 -19.14 4.81 14.56
C GLU A 268 -17.90 3.92 14.57
N THR A 269 -18.10 2.60 14.58
CA THR A 269 -17.04 1.61 14.72
C THR A 269 -17.18 0.46 13.73
N ILE A 270 -16.06 -0.08 13.29
CA ILE A 270 -15.99 -1.27 12.45
C ILE A 270 -15.07 -2.27 13.11
N LEU A 271 -15.53 -3.52 13.27
CA LEU A 271 -14.69 -4.64 13.66
C LEU A 271 -14.39 -5.48 12.42
N VAL A 272 -13.12 -5.74 12.17
CA VAL A 272 -12.68 -6.65 11.11
C VAL A 272 -12.06 -7.89 11.74
N TYR A 273 -12.66 -9.04 11.44
CA TYR A 273 -12.13 -10.36 11.75
C TYR A 273 -11.31 -10.86 10.56
N LYS A 274 -10.10 -11.35 10.84
CA LYS A 274 -9.25 -11.95 9.79
C LYS A 274 -8.40 -13.06 10.38
N ARG A 275 -8.35 -14.21 9.73
CA ARG A 275 -7.39 -15.27 10.05
C ARG A 275 -5.99 -14.84 9.59
N PRO A 276 -4.96 -14.86 10.46
CA PRO A 276 -3.58 -14.67 10.01
C PRO A 276 -3.22 -15.69 8.92
N ASP A 277 -2.55 -15.25 7.87
CA ASP A 277 -2.06 -16.14 6.81
C ASP A 277 -0.62 -15.77 6.42
N PRO A 278 0.40 -16.35 7.09
CA PRO A 278 1.79 -16.06 6.77
C PRO A 278 2.21 -16.56 5.38
N HIS A 279 1.42 -17.48 4.79
CA HIS A 279 1.64 -18.13 3.49
C HIS A 279 0.79 -17.52 2.38
N LEU A 280 0.17 -16.35 2.62
CA LEU A 280 -0.70 -15.66 1.65
C LEU A 280 -0.04 -15.48 0.28
N TRP A 281 1.29 -15.31 0.25
CA TRP A 281 2.07 -15.03 -0.96
C TRP A 281 2.82 -16.25 -1.52
N ASP A 282 2.60 -17.44 -0.96
CA ASP A 282 3.14 -18.70 -1.48
C ASP A 282 2.31 -19.22 -2.67
N LYS A 283 1.21 -18.53 -2.98
CA LYS A 283 0.28 -18.80 -4.07
C LYS A 283 0.25 -17.62 -5.04
N SER A 284 -0.37 -17.82 -6.19
CA SER A 284 -0.62 -16.74 -7.16
C SER A 284 -1.32 -15.55 -6.46
N PRO A 285 -0.81 -14.30 -6.62
CA PRO A 285 -1.38 -13.14 -5.95
C PRO A 285 -2.88 -12.96 -6.24
N ARG A 286 -3.68 -12.88 -5.18
CA ARG A 286 -5.12 -12.58 -5.23
C ARG A 286 -5.51 -11.82 -3.97
N ARG A 287 -6.38 -10.81 -4.10
CA ARG A 287 -6.97 -10.13 -2.93
C ARG A 287 -7.75 -11.13 -2.08
N ASN A 288 -7.74 -10.93 -0.77
CA ASN A 288 -8.72 -11.54 0.11
C ASN A 288 -10.12 -10.98 -0.18
N CYS A 289 -11.13 -11.81 0.02
CA CYS A 289 -12.53 -11.41 -0.06
C CYS A 289 -12.97 -10.87 1.30
N CYS A 290 -13.97 -9.99 1.30
CA CYS A 290 -14.62 -9.54 2.53
C CYS A 290 -16.11 -9.81 2.53
N ARG A 291 -16.66 -10.03 3.73
CA ARG A 291 -18.06 -10.39 3.94
C ARG A 291 -18.60 -9.57 5.10
N ILE A 292 -19.70 -8.86 4.88
CA ILE A 292 -20.35 -8.08 5.94
C ILE A 292 -21.17 -9.03 6.80
N LEU A 293 -20.87 -9.08 8.10
CA LEU A 293 -21.54 -9.94 9.05
C LEU A 293 -22.68 -9.20 9.78
N PRO A 294 -23.72 -9.92 10.24
CA PRO A 294 -24.73 -9.34 11.12
C PRO A 294 -24.12 -8.75 12.39
N SER A 295 -24.58 -7.57 12.80
CA SER A 295 -24.15 -6.90 14.02
C SER A 295 -25.33 -6.63 14.94
N ASN A 296 -25.22 -7.10 16.18
CA ASN A 296 -26.24 -6.90 17.22
C ASN A 296 -26.08 -5.55 17.96
N LYS A 297 -25.05 -4.75 17.64
CA LYS A 297 -24.82 -3.45 18.28
C LYS A 297 -25.06 -2.31 17.30
N LYS A 298 -25.92 -1.36 17.70
CA LYS A 298 -26.18 -0.14 16.94
C LYS A 298 -24.89 0.65 16.72
N GLY A 299 -24.71 1.18 15.51
CA GLY A 299 -23.54 1.97 15.12
C GLY A 299 -22.23 1.18 14.98
N ARG A 300 -22.30 -0.16 14.93
CA ARG A 300 -21.14 -1.02 14.70
C ARG A 300 -21.36 -1.90 13.48
N MET A 301 -20.42 -1.83 12.53
CA MET A 301 -20.34 -2.79 11.42
C MET A 301 -19.33 -3.89 11.76
N VAL A 302 -19.59 -5.11 11.29
CA VAL A 302 -18.68 -6.23 11.43
C VAL A 302 -18.36 -6.77 10.05
N VAL A 303 -17.08 -6.98 9.76
CA VAL A 303 -16.61 -7.48 8.47
C VAL A 303 -15.67 -8.67 8.72
N ASP A 304 -15.86 -9.75 7.98
CA ASP A 304 -14.90 -10.84 7.86
C ASP A 304 -14.01 -10.58 6.63
N VAL A 305 -12.71 -10.80 6.77
CA VAL A 305 -11.72 -10.76 5.67
C VAL A 305 -10.97 -12.08 5.67
N GLY A 306 -10.96 -12.77 4.54
CA GLY A 306 -10.29 -14.05 4.41
C GLY A 306 -10.05 -14.45 2.97
N VAL A 307 -9.51 -15.66 2.79
CA VAL A 307 -9.36 -16.26 1.47
C VAL A 307 -10.73 -16.33 0.81
N CYS A 308 -10.78 -16.00 -0.47
CA CYS A 308 -12.00 -16.11 -1.27
C CYS A 308 -12.39 -17.59 -1.44
N ASP A 309 -13.69 -17.87 -1.34
CA ASP A 309 -14.25 -19.18 -1.63
C ASP A 309 -14.15 -19.50 -3.12
N GLU A 310 -14.37 -20.77 -3.46
CA GLU A 310 -14.37 -21.23 -4.85
C GLU A 310 -15.48 -20.49 -5.64
N GLY A 311 -15.08 -19.84 -6.74
CA GLY A 311 -15.99 -19.03 -7.56
C GLY A 311 -16.39 -17.67 -6.96
N GLU A 312 -15.91 -17.30 -5.76
CA GLU A 312 -16.29 -16.04 -5.13
C GLU A 312 -15.73 -14.83 -5.89
N ILE A 313 -16.64 -13.91 -6.23
CA ILE A 313 -16.34 -12.64 -6.89
C ILE A 313 -16.99 -11.48 -6.12
N SER A 314 -16.36 -10.30 -6.18
CA SER A 314 -16.91 -9.08 -5.60
C SER A 314 -17.98 -8.50 -6.53
N GLU A 315 -19.24 -8.89 -6.34
CA GLU A 315 -20.40 -8.36 -7.07
C GLU A 315 -21.60 -8.01 -6.17
N VAL A 316 -22.54 -7.23 -6.70
CA VAL A 316 -23.79 -6.85 -6.03
C VAL A 316 -24.95 -7.68 -6.55
#